data_AF-A0A7S1I716-F1
#
_entry.id   AF-A0A7S1I716-F1
#
_cell.length_a   1.000
_cell.length_b   1.000
_cell.length_c   1.000
_cell.angle_alpha   90.00
_cell.angle_beta   90.00
_cell.angle_gamma   90.00
#
_symmetry.space_group_name_H-M   'P 1'
#
loop_
_entity.id
_entity.type
_entity.pdbx_description
1 polymer ?
#
loop_
_entity_poly.entity_id
_entity_poly.type
_entity_poly.pdbx_seq_one_letter_code
_entity_poly.pdbx_strand_id
1 'polypeptide(L)'
;LMLLAAPAGTHQDGPALAMVNIFIVPHSHCDPGWLRTVEDYYSTQHDYVYSVRHILSQTLTDLWQDPKKRFVWSETAFFKLWWEEFEGQPFATDPTILWGSAVATLVQRGQLEFVGGGWVQNDEACVTLDAIILQMRKGHEFLHDKLGVRPRVAWQIDSFGHSSITPTLYREMGFDSIVLNRIPYSLKTEWSLTMRREFFWSGAGYSAYPNASIFTHVI
;
A
#
# COMPACT_ATOMS: atom_id res chain seq x y z
N LEU A 1 3.39 2.82 7.78
CA LEU A 1 2.43 2.70 8.92
C LEU A 1 2.91 1.62 9.93
N MET A 2 3.40 1.99 11.12
CA MET A 2 3.77 1.02 12.17
C MET A 2 2.73 1.12 13.31
N LEU A 3 1.73 0.23 13.31
CA LEU A 3 0.83 0.03 14.44
C LEU A 3 1.57 -0.82 15.48
N LEU A 4 2.45 -0.18 16.24
CA LEU A 4 2.87 -0.67 17.54
C LEU A 4 2.33 0.34 18.55
N ALA A 5 1.32 -0.08 19.31
CA ALA A 5 1.05 0.55 20.59
C ALA A 5 2.32 0.40 21.44
N ALA A 6 3.14 1.44 21.50
CA ALA A 6 4.24 1.49 22.44
C ALA A 6 3.64 1.48 23.86
N PRO A 7 4.14 0.67 24.80
CA PRO A 7 3.74 0.81 26.18
C PRO A 7 4.21 2.18 26.66
N ALA A 8 3.30 2.94 27.27
CA ALA A 8 3.60 4.26 27.82
C ALA A 8 4.83 4.17 28.74
N GLY A 9 5.83 5.00 28.46
CA GLY A 9 7.02 5.13 29.30
C GLY A 9 6.65 5.48 30.73
N THR A 10 7.42 4.95 31.67
CA THR A 10 7.28 5.20 33.10
C THR A 10 7.60 6.66 33.43
N HIS A 11 6.59 7.53 33.36
CA HIS A 11 6.59 8.79 34.08
C HIS A 11 5.83 8.59 35.40
N GLN A 12 6.56 8.74 36.51
CA GLN A 12 5.95 8.97 37.82
C GLN A 12 5.23 10.32 37.75
N ASP A 13 3.90 10.31 37.60
CA ASP A 13 2.97 11.36 38.07
C ASP A 13 1.54 11.04 37.58
N GLY A 14 0.69 10.51 38.48
CA GLY A 14 -0.76 10.31 38.28
C GLY A 14 -1.16 9.26 37.21
N PRO A 15 -2.44 8.80 37.19
CA PRO A 15 -2.91 7.96 36.10
C PRO A 15 -2.99 8.82 34.84
N ALA A 16 -1.96 8.78 34.01
CA ALA A 16 -2.01 9.33 32.67
C ALA A 16 -3.24 8.74 31.95
N LEU A 17 -4.19 9.59 31.57
CA LEU A 17 -5.31 9.18 30.73
C LEU A 17 -4.72 8.47 29.51
N ALA A 18 -5.13 7.23 29.28
CA ALA A 18 -4.65 6.46 28.14
C ALA A 18 -5.05 7.20 26.86
N MET A 19 -4.06 7.82 26.22
CA MET A 19 -4.25 8.54 24.96
C MET A 19 -4.50 7.54 23.84
N VAL A 20 -5.60 7.72 23.10
CA VAL A 20 -5.89 6.93 21.91
C VAL A 20 -5.21 7.59 20.72
N ASN A 21 -4.34 6.85 20.03
CA ASN A 21 -3.73 7.30 18.78
C ASN A 21 -4.62 6.90 17.61
N ILE A 22 -5.07 7.88 16.83
CA ILE A 22 -5.86 7.65 15.61
C ILE A 22 -4.98 7.99 14.40
N PHE A 23 -4.75 7.00 13.55
CA PHE A 23 -4.03 7.18 12.28
C PHE A 23 -5.03 7.23 11.14
N ILE A 24 -5.11 8.38 10.46
CA ILE A 24 -5.84 8.51 9.20
C ILE A 24 -4.85 8.14 8.09
N VAL A 25 -5.23 7.18 7.24
CA VAL A 25 -4.40 6.68 6.15
C VAL A 25 -5.07 6.99 4.81
N PRO A 26 -4.80 8.16 4.22
CA PRO A 26 -5.32 8.49 2.89
C PRO A 26 -4.76 7.54 1.83
N HIS A 27 -5.64 6.96 1.03
CA HIS A 27 -5.32 6.07 -0.09
C HIS A 27 -6.34 6.23 -1.21
N SER A 28 -6.00 5.73 -2.39
CA SER A 28 -6.94 5.55 -3.51
C SER A 28 -6.79 4.12 -4.00
N HIS A 29 -7.90 3.40 -4.14
CA HIS A 29 -7.89 2.09 -4.78
C HIS A 29 -8.13 2.29 -6.28
N CYS A 30 -7.18 1.89 -7.11
CA CYS A 30 -7.23 2.12 -8.55
C CYS A 30 -7.09 0.80 -9.30
N ASP A 31 -8.21 0.19 -9.68
CA ASP A 31 -8.24 -1.07 -10.40
C ASP A 31 -7.57 -0.98 -11.78
N PRO A 32 -6.50 -1.75 -12.05
CA PRO A 32 -5.88 -1.83 -13.37
C PRO A 32 -6.73 -2.67 -14.34
N GLY A 33 -7.95 -2.20 -14.60
CA GLY A 33 -8.98 -2.90 -15.36
C GLY A 33 -10.07 -3.48 -14.45
N TRP A 34 -11.33 -3.09 -14.69
CA TRP A 34 -12.52 -3.65 -14.03
C TRP A 34 -13.78 -3.33 -14.85
N LEU A 35 -14.38 -2.16 -14.63
CA LEU A 35 -15.49 -1.65 -15.46
C LEU A 35 -15.01 -0.91 -16.71
N ARG A 36 -13.76 -0.46 -16.70
CA ARG A 36 -13.08 0.23 -17.81
C ARG A 36 -11.70 -0.38 -18.03
N THR A 37 -11.09 -0.08 -19.18
CA THR A 37 -9.71 -0.48 -19.48
C THR A 37 -8.70 0.29 -18.63
N VAL A 38 -7.46 -0.19 -18.57
CA VAL A 38 -6.36 0.52 -17.91
C VAL A 38 -6.18 1.91 -18.51
N GLU A 39 -6.21 2.00 -19.83
CA GLU A 39 -6.07 3.24 -20.58
C GLU A 39 -7.20 4.22 -20.27
N ASP A 40 -8.44 3.73 -20.18
CA ASP A 40 -9.59 4.58 -19.85
C ASP A 40 -9.55 5.10 -18.42
N TYR A 41 -9.12 4.28 -17.46
CA TYR A 41 -8.90 4.73 -16.08
C TYR A 41 -7.73 5.71 -15.96
N TYR A 42 -6.67 5.52 -16.74
CA TYR A 42 -5.54 6.45 -16.75
C TYR A 42 -5.90 7.77 -17.46
N SER A 43 -6.71 7.71 -18.51
CA SER A 43 -7.08 8.82 -19.38
C SER A 43 -7.83 9.95 -18.66
N THR A 44 -7.85 11.12 -19.30
CA THR A 44 -8.62 12.30 -18.88
C THR A 44 -9.88 12.52 -19.75
N GLN A 45 -10.15 11.64 -20.71
CA GLN A 45 -11.12 11.88 -21.78
C GLN A 45 -12.57 11.56 -21.41
N HIS A 46 -12.80 10.58 -20.53
CA HIS A 46 -14.15 9.99 -20.37
C HIS A 46 -14.77 10.19 -18.99
N ASP A 47 -14.01 10.63 -17.98
CA ASP A 47 -14.53 11.16 -16.70
C ASP A 47 -13.35 11.69 -15.86
N TYR A 48 -13.32 12.99 -15.57
CA TYR A 48 -12.21 13.59 -14.80
C TYR A 48 -12.09 12.98 -13.39
N VAL A 49 -13.21 12.58 -12.80
CA VAL A 49 -13.28 12.09 -11.41
C VAL A 49 -12.58 10.75 -11.22
N TYR A 50 -12.51 9.91 -12.26
CA TYR A 50 -11.89 8.58 -12.19
C TYR A 50 -10.48 8.52 -12.79
N SER A 51 -9.94 9.67 -13.22
CA SER A 51 -8.65 9.71 -13.90
C SER A 51 -7.50 9.48 -12.91
N VAL A 52 -6.88 8.31 -13.00
CA VAL A 52 -5.72 7.96 -12.17
C VAL A 52 -4.57 8.94 -12.38
N ARG A 53 -4.40 9.42 -13.62
CA ARG A 53 -3.44 10.48 -13.96
C ARG A 53 -3.68 11.75 -13.14
N HIS A 54 -4.93 12.20 -13.03
CA HIS A 54 -5.28 13.37 -12.22
C HIS A 54 -5.15 13.13 -10.71
N ILE A 55 -5.56 11.95 -10.24
CA ILE A 55 -5.41 11.55 -8.83
C ILE A 55 -3.95 11.67 -8.40
N LEU A 56 -3.02 11.10 -9.18
CA LEU A 56 -1.59 11.16 -8.89
C LEU A 56 -1.06 12.60 -8.91
N SER A 57 -1.28 13.35 -10.00
CA SER A 57 -0.75 14.72 -10.11
C SER A 57 -1.27 15.65 -9.01
N GLN A 58 -2.57 15.59 -8.69
CA GLN A 58 -3.15 16.42 -7.66
C GLN A 58 -2.66 16.02 -6.28
N THR A 59 -2.68 14.72 -5.96
CA THR A 59 -2.26 14.22 -4.64
C THR A 59 -0.80 14.57 -4.37
N LEU A 60 0.10 14.37 -5.33
CA LEU A 60 1.53 14.68 -5.17
C LEU A 60 1.77 16.19 -5.01
N THR A 61 1.00 17.03 -5.72
CA THR A 61 1.03 18.49 -5.53
C THR A 61 0.57 18.88 -4.13
N ASP A 62 -0.53 18.30 -3.67
CA ASP A 62 -1.10 18.51 -2.34
C ASP A 62 -0.13 18.10 -1.23
N LEU A 63 0.56 16.97 -1.38
CA LEU A 63 1.60 16.53 -0.45
C LEU A 63 2.76 17.52 -0.42
N TRP A 64 3.19 18.04 -1.57
CA TRP A 64 4.29 19.01 -1.62
C TRP A 64 3.98 20.30 -0.86
N GLN A 65 2.74 20.79 -0.97
CA GLN A 65 2.31 22.03 -0.35
C GLN A 65 2.14 21.95 1.16
N ASP A 66 1.82 20.77 1.70
CA ASP A 66 1.61 20.58 3.15
C ASP A 66 2.45 19.41 3.70
N PRO A 67 3.53 19.68 4.47
CA PRO A 67 4.41 18.65 5.02
C PRO A 67 3.73 17.74 6.05
N LYS A 68 2.51 18.05 6.50
CA LYS A 68 1.72 17.20 7.42
C LYS A 68 0.91 16.14 6.69
N LYS A 69 0.58 16.35 5.41
CA LYS A 69 -0.20 15.37 4.64
C LYS A 69 0.61 14.11 4.37
N ARG A 70 -0.09 12.99 4.30
CA ARG A 70 0.43 11.65 4.02
C ARG A 70 -0.47 10.96 3.01
N PHE A 71 0.09 10.10 2.17
CA PHE A 71 -0.66 9.27 1.24
C PHE A 71 0.05 7.94 1.00
N VAL A 72 -0.72 6.88 0.84
CA VAL A 72 -0.19 5.57 0.41
C VAL A 72 -0.62 5.23 -1.01
N TRP A 73 0.29 4.71 -1.82
CA TRP A 73 0.01 4.26 -3.19
C TRP A 73 0.31 2.77 -3.36
N SER A 74 -0.56 2.04 -4.08
CA SER A 74 -0.50 0.59 -4.21
C SER A 74 -0.16 0.11 -5.62
N GLU A 75 -0.90 0.53 -6.64
CA GLU A 75 -0.81 -0.05 -7.97
C GLU A 75 0.33 0.57 -8.80
N THR A 76 1.47 -0.14 -8.88
CA THR A 76 2.66 0.34 -9.58
C THR A 76 2.45 0.46 -11.10
N ALA A 77 1.54 -0.32 -11.69
CA ALA A 77 1.22 -0.21 -13.11
C ALA A 77 0.80 1.22 -13.50
N PHE A 78 -0.12 1.82 -12.74
CA PHE A 78 -0.54 3.19 -12.97
C PHE A 78 0.53 4.22 -12.61
N PHE A 79 1.24 3.99 -11.50
CA PHE A 79 2.33 4.89 -11.12
C PHE A 79 3.42 4.93 -12.20
N LYS A 80 3.75 3.81 -12.84
CA LYS A 80 4.69 3.77 -13.96
C LYS A 80 4.20 4.58 -15.16
N LEU A 81 2.94 4.41 -15.57
CA LEU A 81 2.38 5.19 -16.69
C LEU A 81 2.50 6.69 -16.43
N TRP A 82 2.16 7.10 -15.21
CA TRP A 82 2.31 8.48 -14.76
C TRP A 82 3.77 8.92 -14.72
N TRP A 83 4.65 8.10 -14.16
CA TRP A 83 6.06 8.42 -14.00
C TRP A 83 6.75 8.63 -15.35
N GLU A 84 6.51 7.75 -16.33
CA GLU A 84 7.09 7.87 -17.67
C GLU A 84 6.60 9.12 -18.41
N GLU A 85 5.38 9.58 -18.12
CA GLU A 85 4.85 10.82 -18.68
C GLU A 85 5.46 12.06 -18.00
N PHE A 86 5.59 12.05 -16.67
CA PHE A 86 5.87 13.25 -15.90
C PHE A 86 7.30 13.38 -15.36
N GLU A 87 8.10 12.32 -15.22
CA GLU A 87 9.36 12.35 -14.43
C GLU A 87 10.31 13.50 -14.83
N GLY A 88 10.41 13.79 -16.13
CA GLY A 88 11.24 14.85 -16.69
C GLY A 88 10.54 16.19 -16.94
N GLN A 89 9.27 16.33 -16.58
CA GLN A 89 8.52 17.58 -16.75
C GLN A 89 8.71 18.54 -15.55
N PRO A 90 8.59 19.86 -15.76
CA PRO A 90 8.55 20.84 -14.66
C PRO A 90 7.41 20.55 -13.67
N PHE A 91 7.71 20.67 -12.39
CA PHE A 91 6.76 20.42 -11.31
C PHE A 91 5.67 21.50 -11.24
N ALA A 92 4.45 21.11 -10.86
CA ALA A 92 3.27 21.96 -10.97
C ALA A 92 3.36 23.31 -10.24
N THR A 93 3.98 23.34 -9.04
CA THR A 93 4.05 24.55 -8.22
C THR A 93 5.39 25.27 -8.30
N ASP A 94 6.40 24.64 -8.88
CA ASP A 94 7.74 25.20 -9.04
C ASP A 94 8.39 24.63 -10.31
N PRO A 95 8.43 25.41 -11.41
CA PRO A 95 8.96 24.93 -12.68
C PRO A 95 10.48 24.72 -12.67
N THR A 96 11.18 25.11 -11.60
CA THR A 96 12.63 24.85 -11.45
C THR A 96 12.93 23.43 -10.96
N ILE A 97 11.92 22.71 -10.49
CA ILE A 97 12.01 21.33 -10.00
C ILE A 97 11.36 20.41 -11.03
N LEU A 98 11.90 19.19 -11.19
CA LEU A 98 11.26 18.15 -11.99
C LEU A 98 10.32 17.29 -11.14
N TRP A 99 9.22 16.81 -11.71
CA TRP A 99 8.30 15.91 -10.99
C TRP A 99 9.01 14.71 -10.36
N GLY A 100 9.95 14.08 -11.06
CA GLY A 100 10.71 12.96 -10.51
C GLY A 100 11.48 13.32 -9.24
N SER A 101 12.08 14.52 -9.19
CA SER A 101 12.81 15.02 -8.02
C SER A 101 11.87 15.39 -6.86
N ALA A 102 10.71 15.97 -7.18
CA ALA A 102 9.68 16.27 -6.18
C ALA A 102 9.15 14.99 -5.53
N VAL A 103 8.84 13.96 -6.32
CA VAL A 103 8.36 12.67 -5.81
C VAL A 103 9.43 11.97 -4.96
N ALA A 104 10.68 11.91 -5.42
CA ALA A 104 11.78 11.35 -4.63
C ALA A 104 11.92 12.04 -3.26
N THR A 105 11.75 13.37 -3.22
CA THR A 105 11.74 14.14 -1.98
C THR A 105 10.54 13.81 -1.09
N LEU A 106 9.33 13.66 -1.66
CA LEU A 106 8.12 13.28 -0.90
C LEU A 106 8.26 11.89 -0.28
N VAL A 107 8.87 10.95 -1.01
CA VAL A 107 9.21 9.61 -0.50
C VAL A 107 10.22 9.70 0.64
N GLN A 108 11.30 10.46 0.46
CA GLN A 108 12.33 10.62 1.48
C GLN A 108 11.78 11.25 2.78
N ARG A 109 10.83 12.19 2.66
CA ARG A 109 10.13 12.80 3.80
C ARG A 109 9.09 11.89 4.44
N GLY A 110 8.81 10.72 3.85
CA GLY A 110 7.75 9.82 4.28
C GLY A 110 6.36 10.38 4.07
N GLN A 111 6.19 11.34 3.14
CA GLN A 111 4.88 11.88 2.79
C GLN A 111 4.12 10.96 1.81
N LEU A 112 4.86 10.34 0.90
CA LEU A 112 4.37 9.30 0.02
C LEU A 112 5.01 7.96 0.44
N GLU A 113 4.19 6.95 0.72
CA GLU A 113 4.63 5.59 1.04
C GLU A 113 4.02 4.62 0.02
N PHE A 114 4.84 3.75 -0.57
CA PHE A 114 4.35 2.67 -1.42
C PHE A 114 4.00 1.45 -0.56
N VAL A 115 2.78 0.94 -0.70
CA VAL A 115 2.25 -0.23 0.03
C VAL A 115 1.87 -1.31 -0.97
N GLY A 116 2.17 -2.57 -0.68
CA GLY A 116 2.15 -3.64 -1.68
C GLY A 116 3.23 -3.40 -2.74
N GLY A 117 2.99 -2.50 -3.69
CA GLY A 117 3.93 -2.11 -4.72
C GLY A 117 4.17 -3.17 -5.80
N GLY A 118 3.30 -4.19 -5.86
CA GLY A 118 3.20 -5.03 -7.04
C GLY A 118 2.77 -4.22 -8.27
N TRP A 119 2.83 -4.84 -9.44
CA TRP A 119 2.24 -4.26 -10.64
C TRP A 119 0.75 -3.97 -10.44
N VAL A 120 0.05 -4.90 -9.77
CA VAL A 120 -1.36 -4.82 -9.39
C VAL A 120 -1.56 -5.35 -7.96
N GLN A 121 -2.72 -5.11 -7.36
CA GLN A 121 -3.20 -5.91 -6.23
C GLN A 121 -3.81 -7.20 -6.80
N ASN A 122 -3.05 -8.30 -6.79
CA ASN A 122 -3.47 -9.56 -7.42
C ASN A 122 -4.60 -10.24 -6.65
N ASP A 123 -5.48 -10.94 -7.38
CA ASP A 123 -6.40 -11.94 -6.81
C ASP A 123 -5.61 -13.05 -6.09
N GLU A 124 -6.25 -13.75 -5.16
CA GLU A 124 -5.65 -14.82 -4.35
C GLU A 124 -6.27 -16.21 -4.60
N ALA A 125 -7.36 -16.30 -5.39
CA ALA A 125 -8.06 -17.56 -5.64
C ALA A 125 -7.71 -18.21 -6.99
N CYS A 126 -7.64 -17.42 -8.06
CA CYS A 126 -7.56 -17.88 -9.46
C CYS A 126 -6.21 -17.55 -10.10
N VAL A 127 -5.14 -17.47 -9.31
CA VAL A 127 -3.78 -17.12 -9.77
C VAL A 127 -2.79 -18.23 -9.45
N THR A 128 -1.73 -18.32 -10.25
CA THR A 128 -0.58 -19.18 -9.94
C THR A 128 0.45 -18.42 -9.10
N LEU A 129 1.23 -19.14 -8.30
CA LEU A 129 2.32 -18.55 -7.51
C LEU A 129 3.33 -17.82 -8.39
N ASP A 130 3.68 -18.38 -9.55
CA ASP A 130 4.62 -17.76 -10.49
C ASP A 130 4.11 -16.42 -11.02
N ALA A 131 2.79 -16.30 -11.28
CA ALA A 131 2.18 -15.05 -11.71
C ALA A 131 2.23 -13.98 -10.61
N ILE A 132 1.97 -14.37 -9.35
CA ILE A 132 2.09 -13.47 -8.20
C ILE A 132 3.54 -12.98 -8.05
N ILE A 133 4.51 -13.89 -8.09
CA ILE A 133 5.93 -13.54 -7.95
C ILE A 133 6.37 -12.61 -9.08
N LEU A 134 5.98 -12.91 -10.33
CA LEU A 134 6.35 -12.11 -11.50
C LEU A 134 5.80 -10.69 -11.41
N GLN A 135 4.51 -10.53 -11.07
CA GLN A 135 3.89 -9.21 -11.00
C GLN A 135 4.43 -8.39 -9.82
N MET A 136 4.69 -9.02 -8.67
CA MET A 136 5.31 -8.36 -7.51
C MET A 136 6.72 -7.89 -7.82
N ARG A 137 7.54 -8.78 -8.42
CA ARG A 137 8.90 -8.45 -8.87
C ARG A 137 8.89 -7.25 -9.81
N LYS A 138 8.04 -7.27 -10.84
CA LYS A 138 7.98 -6.21 -11.84
C LYS A 138 7.67 -4.83 -11.23
N GLY A 139 6.75 -4.77 -10.28
CA GLY A 139 6.45 -3.52 -9.55
C GLY A 139 7.60 -3.08 -8.65
N HIS A 140 8.15 -4.01 -7.85
CA HIS A 140 9.25 -3.71 -6.92
C HIS A 140 10.54 -3.29 -7.63
N GLU A 141 10.89 -3.93 -8.74
CA GLU A 141 12.05 -3.54 -9.57
C GLU A 141 11.90 -2.11 -10.07
N PHE A 142 10.71 -1.75 -10.59
CA PHE A 142 10.46 -0.38 -11.05
C PHE A 142 10.60 0.66 -9.93
N LEU A 143 9.99 0.41 -8.76
CA LEU A 143 10.07 1.31 -7.61
C LEU A 143 11.50 1.44 -7.07
N HIS A 144 12.23 0.33 -7.03
CA HIS A 144 13.62 0.31 -6.61
C HIS A 144 14.52 1.10 -7.58
N ASP A 145 14.38 0.85 -8.89
CA ASP A 145 15.25 1.47 -9.90
C ASP A 145 15.01 2.98 -10.03
N LYS A 146 13.75 3.43 -9.87
CA LYS A 146 13.39 4.84 -10.01
C LYS A 146 13.52 5.65 -8.71
N LEU A 147 13.23 5.03 -7.56
CA LEU A 147 13.10 5.75 -6.28
C LEU A 147 13.92 5.14 -5.14
N GLY A 148 14.58 4.00 -5.34
CA GLY A 148 15.31 3.29 -4.28
C GLY A 148 14.39 2.73 -3.19
N VAL A 149 13.10 2.54 -3.48
CA VAL A 149 12.09 2.13 -2.49
C VAL A 149 11.84 0.63 -2.56
N ARG A 150 11.73 0.02 -1.37
CA ARG A 150 11.17 -1.32 -1.19
C ARG A 150 9.98 -1.26 -0.23
N PRO A 151 8.75 -1.49 -0.70
CA PRO A 151 7.56 -1.54 0.16
C PRO A 151 7.72 -2.52 1.32
N ARG A 152 7.29 -2.12 2.53
CA ARG A 152 7.39 -2.93 3.76
C ARG A 152 6.05 -3.44 4.28
N VAL A 153 4.96 -2.79 3.88
CA VAL A 153 3.59 -3.17 4.22
C VAL A 153 2.90 -3.68 2.97
N ALA A 154 2.37 -4.89 3.03
CA ALA A 154 1.53 -5.46 1.99
C ALA A 154 0.10 -4.93 2.10
N TRP A 155 -0.56 -4.78 0.96
CA TRP A 155 -1.88 -4.16 0.86
C TRP A 155 -2.77 -5.03 -0.03
N GLN A 156 -3.72 -5.73 0.59
CA GLN A 156 -4.61 -6.71 -0.04
C GLN A 156 -6.05 -6.44 0.42
N ILE A 157 -6.55 -5.24 0.10
CA ILE A 157 -7.83 -4.76 0.65
C ILE A 157 -9.06 -5.13 -0.19
N ASP A 158 -8.86 -5.65 -1.41
CA ASP A 158 -9.96 -5.88 -2.35
C ASP A 158 -10.04 -7.28 -2.97
N SER A 159 -9.11 -8.17 -2.63
CA SER A 159 -9.19 -9.59 -3.03
C SER A 159 -10.38 -10.28 -2.39
N PHE A 160 -11.10 -11.14 -3.14
CA PHE A 160 -12.33 -11.80 -2.64
C PHE A 160 -12.03 -13.05 -1.81
N GLY A 161 -11.49 -12.82 -0.61
CA GLY A 161 -10.90 -13.85 0.23
C GLY A 161 -9.38 -13.89 0.08
N HIS A 162 -8.73 -14.61 0.99
CA HIS A 162 -7.28 -14.62 1.09
C HIS A 162 -6.74 -16.05 1.15
N SER A 163 -5.65 -16.30 0.42
CA SER A 163 -5.06 -17.63 0.29
C SER A 163 -4.20 -17.99 1.50
N SER A 164 -4.21 -19.26 1.88
CA SER A 164 -3.38 -19.76 2.98
C SER A 164 -1.87 -19.65 2.73
N ILE A 165 -1.43 -19.45 1.48
CA ILE A 165 -0.02 -19.27 1.12
C ILE A 165 0.45 -17.81 1.23
N THR A 166 -0.48 -16.85 1.18
CA THR A 166 -0.21 -15.41 1.21
C THR A 166 0.74 -14.98 2.34
N PRO A 167 0.54 -15.35 3.62
CA PRO A 167 1.44 -14.92 4.69
C PRO A 167 2.87 -15.41 4.49
N THR A 168 3.04 -16.65 4.04
CA THR A 168 4.35 -17.23 3.71
C THR A 168 4.98 -16.47 2.56
N LEU A 169 4.28 -16.33 1.44
CA LEU A 169 4.81 -15.71 0.22
C LEU A 169 5.22 -14.26 0.45
N TYR A 170 4.37 -13.47 1.11
CA TYR A 170 4.67 -12.06 1.38
C TYR A 170 5.78 -11.90 2.42
N ARG A 171 5.89 -12.80 3.40
CA ARG A 171 7.02 -12.79 4.33
C ARG A 171 8.35 -13.04 3.61
N GLU A 172 8.39 -14.00 2.69
CA GLU A 172 9.56 -14.29 1.85
C GLU A 172 9.91 -13.13 0.90
N MET A 173 8.90 -12.39 0.42
CA MET A 173 9.11 -11.15 -0.36
C MET A 173 9.68 -10.00 0.49
N GLY A 174 9.77 -10.17 1.81
CA GLY A 174 10.35 -9.22 2.75
C GLY A 174 9.38 -8.17 3.30
N PHE A 175 8.07 -8.42 3.21
CA PHE A 175 7.09 -7.61 3.94
C PHE A 175 7.15 -7.91 5.44
N ASP A 176 6.91 -6.89 6.26
CA ASP A 176 6.80 -7.00 7.71
C ASP A 176 5.36 -7.26 8.15
N SER A 177 4.41 -6.67 7.42
CA SER A 177 2.98 -6.74 7.74
C SER A 177 2.11 -6.75 6.49
N ILE A 178 0.87 -7.20 6.64
CA ILE A 178 -0.16 -7.17 5.60
C ILE A 178 -1.47 -6.60 6.14
N VAL A 179 -2.12 -5.77 5.31
CA VAL A 179 -3.47 -5.27 5.57
C VAL A 179 -4.46 -5.98 4.64
N LEU A 180 -5.50 -6.55 5.24
CA LEU A 180 -6.57 -7.30 4.60
C LEU A 180 -7.92 -6.64 4.91
N ASN A 181 -8.97 -7.02 4.18
CA ASN A 181 -10.31 -6.47 4.42
C ASN A 181 -11.43 -7.50 4.21
N ARG A 182 -11.43 -8.20 3.07
CA ARG A 182 -12.56 -9.03 2.63
C ARG A 182 -12.45 -10.45 3.17
N ILE A 183 -12.90 -10.62 4.42
CA ILE A 183 -13.09 -11.92 5.07
C ILE A 183 -14.60 -12.23 5.25
N PRO A 184 -15.00 -13.48 5.56
CA PRO A 184 -16.40 -13.79 5.82
C PRO A 184 -17.01 -12.89 6.89
N TYR A 185 -18.23 -12.41 6.64
CA TYR A 185 -18.90 -11.43 7.51
C TYR A 185 -19.07 -11.91 8.96
N SER A 186 -19.43 -13.18 9.15
CA SER A 186 -19.55 -13.80 10.48
C SER A 186 -18.22 -13.74 11.25
N LEU A 187 -17.12 -14.05 10.56
CA LEU A 187 -15.77 -14.01 11.12
C LEU A 187 -15.35 -12.58 11.47
N LYS A 188 -15.59 -11.62 10.56
CA LYS A 188 -15.30 -10.19 10.80
C LYS A 188 -16.04 -9.64 12.01
N THR A 189 -17.30 -10.05 12.17
CA THR A 189 -18.14 -9.67 13.31
C THR A 189 -17.60 -10.26 14.61
N GLU A 190 -17.32 -11.55 14.64
CA GLU A 190 -16.72 -12.23 15.80
C GLU A 190 -15.39 -11.60 16.21
N TRP A 191 -14.48 -11.37 15.24
CA TRP A 191 -13.16 -10.81 15.51
C TRP A 191 -13.20 -9.38 15.99
N SER A 192 -14.21 -8.62 15.57
CA SER A 192 -14.47 -7.27 16.06
C SER A 192 -14.89 -7.26 17.53
N LEU A 193 -15.70 -8.24 17.95
CA LEU A 193 -16.18 -8.37 19.33
C LEU A 193 -15.13 -8.99 20.27
N THR A 194 -14.24 -9.82 19.72
CA THR A 194 -13.23 -10.58 20.48
C THR A 194 -11.82 -9.98 20.42
N MET A 195 -11.65 -8.81 19.80
CA MET A 195 -10.37 -8.11 19.63
C MET A 195 -9.31 -8.97 18.89
N ARG A 196 -9.71 -9.62 17.79
CA ARG A 196 -8.87 -10.53 16.99
C ARG A 196 -8.60 -10.04 15.56
N ARG A 197 -8.75 -8.75 15.30
CA ARG A 197 -8.47 -8.15 13.97
C ARG A 197 -6.98 -7.96 13.70
N GLU A 198 -6.13 -8.18 14.70
CA GLU A 198 -4.68 -8.12 14.61
C GLU A 198 -4.09 -9.42 15.12
N PHE A 199 -3.28 -10.08 14.32
CA PHE A 199 -2.70 -11.38 14.65
C PHE A 199 -1.47 -11.68 13.81
N PHE A 200 -0.64 -12.62 14.27
CA PHE A 200 0.40 -13.20 13.43
C PHE A 200 -0.21 -14.32 12.59
N TRP A 201 -0.23 -14.12 11.28
CA TRP A 201 -0.77 -15.11 10.35
C TRP A 201 0.34 -16.04 9.88
N SER A 202 0.27 -17.31 10.28
CA SER A 202 1.13 -18.37 9.78
C SER A 202 0.50 -19.03 8.56
N GLY A 203 1.26 -19.16 7.48
CA GLY A 203 0.76 -19.79 6.25
C GLY A 203 0.76 -21.31 6.28
N ALA A 204 0.24 -21.89 5.19
CA ALA A 204 0.35 -23.32 4.95
C ALA A 204 1.84 -23.73 4.91
N GLY A 205 2.17 -24.87 5.54
CA GLY A 205 3.54 -25.34 5.80
C GLY A 205 4.38 -25.77 4.59
N TYR A 206 4.16 -25.15 3.42
CA TYR A 206 4.88 -25.39 2.16
C TYR A 206 6.21 -24.61 2.05
N SER A 207 6.69 -24.00 3.13
CA SER A 207 7.95 -23.26 3.16
C SER A 207 9.08 -24.05 3.80
N ALA A 208 10.30 -23.84 3.31
CA ALA A 208 11.55 -24.23 3.98
C ALA A 208 11.72 -23.56 5.36
N TYR A 209 10.86 -22.59 5.70
CA TYR A 209 10.82 -21.87 6.96
C TYR A 209 9.52 -22.19 7.72
N PRO A 210 9.55 -23.15 8.69
CA PRO A 210 8.38 -23.59 9.43
C PRO A 210 7.68 -22.49 10.26
N ASN A 211 8.30 -21.31 10.37
CA ASN A 211 7.85 -20.18 11.19
C ASN A 211 7.60 -18.89 10.38
N ALA A 212 7.36 -18.98 9.06
CA ALA A 212 7.02 -17.81 8.26
C ALA A 212 5.62 -17.28 8.64
N SER A 213 5.59 -16.38 9.62
CA SER A 213 4.41 -15.62 10.01
C SER A 213 4.58 -14.15 9.65
N ILE A 214 3.50 -13.50 9.26
CA ILE A 214 3.45 -12.06 8.99
C ILE A 214 2.45 -11.40 9.96
N PHE A 215 2.73 -10.18 10.41
CA PHE A 215 1.73 -9.43 11.17
C PHE A 215 0.58 -9.02 10.24
N THR A 216 -0.63 -9.38 10.61
CA THR A 216 -1.82 -9.17 9.78
C THR A 216 -2.80 -8.28 10.52
N HIS A 217 -3.29 -7.26 9.81
CA HIS A 217 -4.37 -6.39 10.25
C HIS A 217 -5.56 -6.54 9.30
N VAL A 218 -6.74 -6.83 9.85
CA VAL A 218 -8.00 -6.84 9.10
C VAL A 218 -8.75 -5.55 9.41
N ILE A 219 -8.88 -4.67 8.43
CA ILE A 219 -9.71 -3.44 8.53
C ILE A 219 -11.20 -3.79 8.46
#